data_AF-A0A1Z8YUT8-F1
#
_entry.id   AF-A0A1Z8YUT8-F1
#
_cell.length_a   1.000
_cell.length_b   1.000
_cell.length_c   1.000
_cell.angle_alpha   90.00
_cell.angle_beta   90.00
_cell.angle_gamma   90.00
#
_symmetry.space_group_name_H-M   'P 1'
#
loop_
_entity.id
_entity.type
_entity.pdbx_description
1 polymer ?
#
loop_
_entity_poly.entity_id
_entity_poly.type
_entity_poly.pdbx_seq_one_letter_code
_entity_poly.pdbx_strand_id
1 'polypeptide(L)'
;MNKLIAIDMPCGDFFVNCVRAAWDAGDAVLPIDQRLPQSLKQQIIEGFGVGVVVDESGESTFNGREIGTDDALVISTSGTTGTPKGVVLTHDAMKASSEMTSLALSVNPSLDTWLCCLPVSHIGGFSVISRAIHTGTELRTHEYFDASRCEQTGRDGASLVSVVPTVLERFDTSVFRKLLVGGSAIPSSLPPNAVATYGMTETGSGIVYNGSPLEGVKIEIREGEIYVQSPSLFRTYLGQSPKVKNNWFGTGDAGYLTEAGKLVVTGRLDDAIVTGGEKVWPALIEKHLHSLGLFQEVAVIGRPSNEWGQIVTAVVILNNPNKVPPIENIREQLDPLLPRYALPKAIEVVDSLPRNIAGKILRNNI
;
A
#
# COMPACT_ATOMS: atom_id res chain seq x y z
N MET A 1 -22.52 23.53 -2.24
CA MET A 1 -22.25 22.46 -1.25
C MET A 1 -21.48 21.40 -1.98
N ASN A 2 -20.30 21.06 -1.47
CA ASN A 2 -19.39 20.15 -2.16
C ASN A 2 -19.92 18.72 -2.00
N LYS A 3 -19.76 17.92 -3.05
CA LYS A 3 -20.31 16.58 -3.17
C LYS A 3 -19.19 15.55 -3.23
N LEU A 4 -19.48 14.35 -2.74
CA LEU A 4 -18.68 13.17 -3.06
C LEU A 4 -19.14 12.60 -4.40
N ILE A 5 -18.23 12.59 -5.38
CA ILE A 5 -18.46 12.07 -6.73
C ILE A 5 -17.80 10.69 -6.85
N ALA A 6 -18.62 9.63 -6.95
CA ALA A 6 -18.10 8.31 -7.30
C ALA A 6 -17.83 8.24 -8.80
N ILE A 7 -16.61 7.81 -9.16
CA ILE A 7 -16.23 7.58 -10.55
C ILE A 7 -16.15 6.07 -10.74
N ASP A 8 -17.18 5.48 -11.36
CA ASP A 8 -17.34 4.04 -11.58
C ASP A 8 -17.03 3.65 -13.02
N MET A 9 -15.75 3.77 -13.38
CA MET A 9 -15.21 3.36 -14.68
C MET A 9 -13.71 3.00 -14.56
N PRO A 10 -13.12 2.31 -15.56
CA PRO A 10 -11.69 2.10 -15.63
C PRO A 10 -10.87 3.40 -15.72
N CYS A 11 -9.57 3.31 -15.41
CA CYS A 11 -8.65 4.43 -15.61
C CYS A 11 -8.50 4.75 -17.11
N GLY A 12 -8.52 6.04 -17.46
CA GLY A 12 -8.39 6.54 -18.83
C GLY A 12 -8.52 8.06 -18.87
N ASP A 13 -8.51 8.65 -20.07
CA ASP A 13 -8.60 10.11 -20.23
C ASP A 13 -9.90 10.68 -19.68
N PHE A 14 -11.03 9.99 -19.90
CA PHE A 14 -12.32 10.41 -19.36
C PHE A 14 -12.34 10.40 -17.83
N PHE A 15 -11.81 9.34 -17.20
CA PHE A 15 -11.63 9.27 -15.75
C PHE A 15 -10.82 10.45 -15.21
N VAL A 16 -9.68 10.76 -15.84
CA VAL A 16 -8.81 11.87 -15.42
C VAL A 16 -9.51 13.22 -15.58
N ASN A 17 -10.30 13.40 -16.64
CA ASN A 17 -11.09 14.61 -16.84
C ASN A 17 -12.20 14.76 -15.79
N CYS A 18 -12.86 13.67 -15.39
CA CYS A 18 -13.81 13.69 -14.28
C CYS A 18 -13.14 14.09 -12.96
N VAL A 19 -11.92 13.60 -12.68
CA VAL A 19 -11.16 14.00 -11.50
C VAL A 19 -10.86 15.50 -11.51
N ARG A 20 -10.37 16.04 -12.64
CA ARG A 20 -10.09 17.47 -12.79
C ARG A 20 -11.35 18.32 -12.61
N ALA A 21 -12.43 17.97 -13.29
CA ALA A 21 -13.69 18.71 -13.21
C ALA A 21 -14.25 18.72 -11.78
N ALA A 22 -14.20 17.60 -11.07
CA ALA A 22 -14.60 17.52 -9.67
C ALA A 22 -13.73 18.43 -8.79
N TRP A 23 -12.40 18.34 -8.92
CA TRP A 23 -11.47 19.14 -8.13
C TRP A 23 -11.58 20.65 -8.42
N ASP A 24 -11.79 21.05 -9.66
CA ASP A 24 -12.01 22.45 -10.05
C ASP A 24 -13.31 23.01 -9.46
N ALA A 25 -14.31 22.15 -9.24
CA ALA A 25 -15.55 22.49 -8.55
C ALA A 25 -15.45 22.46 -7.02
N GLY A 26 -14.32 22.00 -6.46
CA GLY A 26 -14.12 21.77 -5.02
C GLY A 26 -14.76 20.48 -4.50
N ASP A 27 -15.20 19.59 -5.38
CA ASP A 27 -15.78 18.30 -5.03
C ASP A 27 -14.69 17.24 -4.77
N ALA A 28 -15.00 16.26 -3.91
CA ALA A 28 -14.13 15.11 -3.69
C ALA A 28 -14.51 13.96 -4.60
N VAL A 29 -13.53 13.16 -5.00
CA VAL A 29 -13.76 11.97 -5.82
C VAL A 29 -13.62 10.67 -5.01
N LEU A 30 -14.40 9.67 -5.39
CA LEU A 30 -14.34 8.29 -4.91
C LEU A 30 -14.19 7.35 -6.11
N PRO A 31 -12.96 6.95 -6.49
CA PRO A 31 -12.77 5.97 -7.55
C PRO A 31 -13.29 4.59 -7.11
N ILE A 32 -14.20 4.01 -7.88
CA ILE A 32 -14.77 2.68 -7.59
C ILE A 32 -13.89 1.60 -8.20
N ASP A 33 -13.64 0.53 -7.45
CA ASP A 33 -12.83 -0.60 -7.91
C ASP A 33 -13.62 -1.44 -8.91
N GLN A 34 -13.16 -1.44 -10.16
CA GLN A 34 -13.83 -2.13 -11.27
C GLN A 34 -13.85 -3.65 -11.17
N ARG A 35 -13.10 -4.23 -10.22
CA ARG A 35 -13.10 -5.67 -9.95
C ARG A 35 -14.19 -6.09 -8.96
N LEU A 36 -14.84 -5.12 -8.31
CA LEU A 36 -15.90 -5.43 -7.35
C LEU A 36 -17.19 -5.85 -8.06
N PRO A 37 -17.92 -6.85 -7.52
CA PRO A 37 -19.30 -7.10 -7.90
C PRO A 37 -20.17 -5.86 -7.72
N GLN A 38 -21.18 -5.71 -8.58
CA GLN A 38 -22.07 -4.54 -8.55
C GLN A 38 -22.74 -4.29 -7.20
N SER A 39 -23.09 -5.36 -6.47
CA SER A 39 -23.66 -5.24 -5.12
C SER A 39 -22.71 -4.57 -4.12
N LEU A 40 -21.41 -4.86 -4.18
CA LEU A 40 -20.41 -4.23 -3.31
C LEU A 40 -20.13 -2.78 -3.72
N LYS A 41 -20.14 -2.49 -5.03
CA LYS A 41 -20.05 -1.11 -5.53
C LYS A 41 -21.21 -0.27 -4.98
N GLN A 42 -22.43 -0.78 -5.09
CA GLN A 42 -23.63 -0.12 -4.56
C GLN A 42 -23.55 0.08 -3.04
N GLN A 43 -23.10 -0.92 -2.28
CA GLN A 43 -22.91 -0.78 -0.83
C GLN A 43 -21.90 0.32 -0.47
N ILE A 44 -20.83 0.50 -1.25
CA ILE A 44 -19.88 1.58 -1.04
C ILE A 44 -20.51 2.93 -1.36
N ILE A 45 -21.20 3.05 -2.49
CA ILE A 45 -21.86 4.29 -2.94
C ILE A 45 -22.90 4.75 -1.90
N GLU A 46 -23.78 3.85 -1.47
CA GLU A 46 -24.79 4.11 -0.45
C GLU A 46 -24.16 4.37 0.92
N GLY A 47 -23.24 3.50 1.35
CA GLY A 47 -22.61 3.58 2.67
C GLY A 47 -21.75 4.83 2.87
N PHE A 48 -21.15 5.35 1.80
CA PHE A 48 -20.37 6.60 1.85
C PHE A 48 -21.22 7.84 1.57
N GLY A 49 -22.50 7.68 1.22
CA GLY A 49 -23.41 8.79 0.95
C GLY A 49 -22.99 9.60 -0.28
N VAL A 50 -22.64 8.91 -1.37
CA VAL A 50 -22.25 9.55 -2.62
C VAL A 50 -23.38 10.45 -3.16
N GLY A 51 -23.02 11.65 -3.60
CA GLY A 51 -23.98 12.62 -4.16
C GLY A 51 -24.10 12.55 -5.68
N VAL A 52 -23.07 12.08 -6.37
CA VAL A 52 -23.04 11.91 -7.82
C VAL A 52 -22.29 10.64 -8.16
N VAL A 53 -22.81 9.84 -9.08
CA VAL A 53 -22.09 8.72 -9.70
C VAL A 53 -21.87 9.07 -11.17
N VAL A 54 -20.63 8.94 -11.64
CA VAL A 54 -20.26 9.06 -13.04
C VAL A 54 -19.74 7.72 -13.52
N ASP A 55 -20.36 7.18 -14.56
CA ASP A 55 -19.96 5.93 -15.22
C ASP A 55 -19.99 6.11 -16.75
N GLU A 56 -19.82 5.02 -17.51
CA GLU A 56 -19.83 5.05 -18.99
C GLU A 56 -21.20 5.46 -19.58
N SER A 57 -22.29 5.33 -18.82
CA SER A 57 -23.65 5.71 -19.23
C SER A 57 -23.98 7.18 -18.96
N GLY A 58 -23.18 7.85 -18.13
CA GLY A 58 -23.29 9.27 -17.83
C GLY A 58 -23.28 9.56 -16.34
N GLU A 59 -24.00 10.62 -15.96
CA GLU A 59 -24.05 11.12 -14.59
C GLU A 59 -25.41 10.85 -13.94
N SER A 60 -25.39 10.30 -12.73
CA SER A 60 -26.56 10.13 -11.86
C SER A 60 -26.39 10.91 -10.55
N THR A 61 -27.37 11.73 -10.18
CA THR A 61 -27.35 12.53 -8.94
C THR A 61 -28.23 11.91 -7.87
N PHE A 62 -27.75 11.93 -6.63
CA PHE A 62 -28.42 11.39 -5.44
C PHE A 62 -28.46 12.44 -4.32
N ASN A 63 -29.30 12.20 -3.32
CA ASN A 63 -29.24 12.96 -2.06
C ASN A 63 -28.11 12.41 -1.18
N GLY A 64 -26.87 12.75 -1.55
CA GLY A 64 -25.66 12.35 -0.84
C GLY A 64 -25.39 13.18 0.41
N ARG A 65 -24.38 12.77 1.16
CA ARG A 65 -23.86 13.56 2.28
C ARG A 65 -23.03 14.74 1.77
N GLU A 66 -23.02 15.81 2.55
CA GLU A 66 -22.03 16.86 2.39
C GLU A 66 -20.64 16.35 2.81
N ILE A 67 -19.63 16.78 2.07
CA ILE A 67 -18.21 16.57 2.37
C ILE A 67 -17.56 17.87 2.87
N GLY A 68 -16.36 17.77 3.44
CA GLY A 68 -15.59 18.95 3.83
C GLY A 68 -15.22 19.79 2.60
N THR A 69 -15.12 21.11 2.78
CA THR A 69 -14.82 22.05 1.69
C THR A 69 -13.48 21.81 1.01
N ASP A 70 -12.54 21.19 1.73
CA ASP A 70 -11.19 20.92 1.26
C ASP A 70 -10.95 19.44 0.95
N ASP A 71 -11.98 18.58 1.01
CA ASP A 71 -11.86 17.17 0.69
C ASP A 71 -11.63 16.98 -0.82
N ALA A 72 -10.60 16.24 -1.20
CA ALA A 72 -10.26 15.98 -2.60
C ALA A 72 -10.53 14.52 -3.00
N LEU A 73 -10.30 13.59 -2.08
CA LEU A 73 -10.28 12.17 -2.39
C LEU A 73 -10.79 11.35 -1.22
N VAL A 74 -11.65 10.38 -1.53
CA VAL A 74 -11.99 9.28 -0.63
C VAL A 74 -11.55 7.98 -1.26
N ILE A 75 -10.69 7.23 -0.56
CA ILE A 75 -10.33 5.86 -0.97
C ILE A 75 -10.99 4.87 -0.02
N SER A 76 -11.71 3.91 -0.58
CA SER A 76 -12.28 2.79 0.17
C SER A 76 -11.18 1.80 0.56
N THR A 77 -11.04 1.52 1.84
CA THR A 77 -10.10 0.53 2.38
C THR A 77 -10.85 -0.61 3.04
N SER A 78 -10.34 -1.83 2.91
CA SER A 78 -10.87 -2.99 3.64
C SER A 78 -10.53 -2.82 5.11
N GLY A 79 -11.49 -2.36 5.92
CA GLY A 79 -11.32 -2.29 7.36
C GLY A 79 -11.07 -3.68 7.95
N THR A 80 -10.30 -3.76 9.03
CA THR A 80 -10.09 -5.00 9.80
C THR A 80 -11.39 -5.63 10.31
N THR A 81 -12.47 -4.85 10.38
CA THR A 81 -13.82 -5.26 10.80
C THR A 81 -14.70 -5.80 9.66
N GLY A 82 -14.20 -5.85 8.41
CA GLY A 82 -14.94 -6.30 7.23
C GLY A 82 -15.80 -5.21 6.57
N THR A 83 -16.15 -4.13 7.28
CA THR A 83 -16.82 -2.95 6.71
C THR A 83 -15.79 -2.01 6.05
N PRO A 84 -16.00 -1.56 4.80
CA PRO A 84 -15.12 -0.60 4.15
C PRO A 84 -15.04 0.72 4.92
N LYS A 85 -13.83 1.30 5.01
CA LYS A 85 -13.60 2.64 5.57
C LYS A 85 -13.17 3.59 4.47
N GLY A 86 -13.82 4.74 4.35
CA GLY A 86 -13.42 5.79 3.42
C GLY A 86 -12.33 6.66 4.04
N VAL A 87 -11.11 6.59 3.54
CA VAL A 87 -10.01 7.47 3.96
C VAL A 87 -10.16 8.80 3.23
N VAL A 88 -10.33 9.90 3.97
CA VAL A 88 -10.56 11.23 3.39
C VAL A 88 -9.26 12.03 3.35
N LEU A 89 -8.79 12.35 2.15
CA LEU A 89 -7.61 13.17 1.88
C LEU A 89 -8.05 14.54 1.33
N THR A 90 -7.41 15.60 1.83
CA THR A 90 -7.69 16.97 1.38
C THR A 90 -6.91 17.31 0.11
N HIS A 91 -7.30 18.39 -0.55
CA HIS A 91 -6.55 18.95 -1.69
C HIS A 91 -5.10 19.25 -1.31
N ASP A 92 -4.88 19.89 -0.15
CA ASP A 92 -3.54 20.18 0.36
C ASP A 92 -2.73 18.91 0.64
N ALA A 93 -3.35 17.87 1.20
CA ALA A 93 -2.67 16.60 1.47
C ALA A 93 -2.24 15.90 0.16
N MET A 94 -3.10 15.91 -0.86
CA MET A 94 -2.80 15.33 -2.17
C MET A 94 -1.72 16.12 -2.93
N LYS A 95 -1.78 17.46 -2.85
CA LYS A 95 -0.75 18.34 -3.40
C LYS A 95 0.60 18.11 -2.71
N ALA A 96 0.64 18.09 -1.39
CA ALA A 96 1.87 17.86 -0.64
C ALA A 96 2.46 16.47 -0.92
N SER A 97 1.63 15.42 -0.98
CA SER A 97 2.05 14.06 -1.40
C SER A 97 2.73 14.07 -2.76
N SER A 98 2.17 14.85 -3.70
CA SER A 98 2.67 14.98 -5.07
C SER A 98 3.99 15.74 -5.15
N GLU A 99 4.11 16.85 -4.42
CA GLU A 99 5.31 17.68 -4.38
C GLU A 99 6.48 16.96 -3.69
N MET A 100 6.24 16.30 -2.55
CA MET A 100 7.25 15.51 -1.85
C MET A 100 7.81 14.39 -2.74
N THR A 101 6.94 13.68 -3.46
CA THR A 101 7.37 12.63 -4.40
C THR A 101 8.19 13.23 -5.55
N SER A 102 7.73 14.35 -6.11
CA SER A 102 8.38 14.99 -7.26
C SER A 102 9.77 15.48 -6.90
N LEU A 103 9.94 16.06 -5.72
CA LEU A 103 11.23 16.47 -5.19
C LEU A 103 12.15 15.26 -4.97
N ALA A 104 11.65 14.20 -4.33
CA ALA A 104 12.42 13.00 -4.01
C ALA A 104 12.94 12.25 -5.24
N LEU A 105 12.20 12.30 -6.35
CA LEU A 105 12.57 11.66 -7.62
C LEU A 105 13.25 12.63 -8.61
N SER A 106 13.40 13.90 -8.22
CA SER A 106 13.85 14.99 -9.10
C SER A 106 13.09 14.99 -10.42
N VAL A 107 11.76 14.97 -10.33
CA VAL A 107 10.87 14.99 -11.50
C VAL A 107 11.03 16.31 -12.24
N ASN A 108 11.22 16.24 -13.55
CA ASN A 108 11.17 17.39 -14.42
C ASN A 108 9.90 17.29 -15.29
N PRO A 109 8.86 18.10 -15.02
CA PRO A 109 7.60 18.04 -15.77
C PRO A 109 7.72 18.26 -17.29
N SER A 110 8.82 18.85 -17.76
CA SER A 110 9.07 19.06 -19.20
C SER A 110 9.75 17.87 -19.90
N LEU A 111 10.29 16.92 -19.14
CA LEU A 111 11.04 15.75 -19.66
C LEU A 111 10.46 14.41 -19.19
N ASP A 112 9.80 14.40 -18.04
CA ASP A 112 9.28 13.18 -17.45
C ASP A 112 7.79 12.98 -17.79
N THR A 113 7.42 11.71 -17.90
CA THR A 113 6.05 11.27 -18.13
C THR A 113 5.74 10.13 -17.18
N TRP A 114 4.67 10.26 -16.41
CA TRP A 114 4.16 9.22 -15.52
C TRP A 114 3.32 8.20 -16.29
N LEU A 115 3.51 6.91 -15.99
CA LEU A 115 2.59 5.84 -16.36
C LEU A 115 1.75 5.43 -15.14
N CYS A 116 0.43 5.55 -15.27
CA CYS A 116 -0.54 4.95 -14.34
C CYS A 116 -1.07 3.63 -14.92
N CYS A 117 -0.58 2.50 -14.39
CA CYS A 117 -1.03 1.16 -14.77
C CYS A 117 -1.58 0.34 -13.59
N LEU A 118 -1.68 0.94 -12.40
CA LEU A 118 -2.28 0.33 -11.22
C LEU A 118 -3.74 0.77 -11.05
N PRO A 119 -4.58 -0.01 -10.36
CA PRO A 119 -5.97 0.37 -10.11
C PRO A 119 -6.09 1.69 -9.35
N VAL A 120 -6.87 2.63 -9.89
CA VAL A 120 -7.08 3.98 -9.35
C VAL A 120 -8.01 4.04 -8.14
N SER A 121 -8.69 2.94 -7.83
CA SER A 121 -9.42 2.72 -6.56
C SER A 121 -8.50 2.54 -5.34
N HIS A 122 -7.19 2.44 -5.56
CA HIS A 122 -6.16 2.37 -4.51
C HIS A 122 -5.26 3.59 -4.61
N ILE A 123 -4.73 4.04 -3.47
CA ILE A 123 -3.85 5.22 -3.44
C ILE A 123 -2.60 5.06 -4.32
N GLY A 124 -2.12 3.82 -4.50
CA GLY A 124 -0.97 3.53 -5.36
C GLY A 124 -1.18 3.90 -6.83
N GLY A 125 -2.39 3.69 -7.37
CA GLY A 125 -2.76 4.13 -8.73
C GLY A 125 -3.17 5.61 -8.75
N PHE A 126 -4.06 6.01 -7.85
CA PHE A 126 -4.60 7.37 -7.84
C PHE A 126 -3.52 8.45 -7.61
N SER A 127 -2.53 8.17 -6.76
CA SER A 127 -1.44 9.13 -6.51
C SER A 127 -0.62 9.44 -7.76
N VAL A 128 -0.56 8.55 -8.76
CA VAL A 128 0.08 8.83 -10.06
C VAL A 128 -0.67 9.91 -10.82
N ILE A 129 -2.00 9.82 -10.86
CA ILE A 129 -2.88 10.82 -11.47
C ILE A 129 -2.74 12.15 -10.73
N SER A 130 -2.83 12.12 -9.39
CA SER A 130 -2.68 13.31 -8.55
C SER A 130 -1.34 14.01 -8.76
N ARG A 131 -0.23 13.27 -8.85
CA ARG A 131 1.10 13.83 -9.16
C ARG A 131 1.10 14.55 -10.49
N ALA A 132 0.61 13.90 -11.54
CA ALA A 132 0.56 14.50 -12.87
C ALA A 132 -0.29 15.79 -12.89
N ILE A 133 -1.45 15.79 -12.24
CA ILE A 133 -2.33 16.97 -12.15
C ILE A 133 -1.62 18.10 -11.40
N HIS A 134 -1.08 17.86 -10.20
CA HIS A 134 -0.52 18.94 -9.37
C HIS A 134 0.83 19.46 -9.85
N THR A 135 1.62 18.64 -10.56
CA THR A 135 2.96 19.03 -11.02
C THR A 135 3.01 19.42 -12.49
N GLY A 136 1.93 19.20 -13.24
CA GLY A 136 1.89 19.40 -14.69
C GLY A 136 2.73 18.40 -15.48
N THR A 137 3.15 17.29 -14.86
CA THR A 137 3.90 16.21 -15.54
C THR A 137 2.97 15.45 -16.47
N GLU A 138 3.43 15.08 -17.68
CA GLU A 138 2.63 14.29 -18.62
C GLU A 138 2.19 12.96 -17.99
N LEU A 139 0.98 12.50 -18.32
CA LEU A 139 0.39 11.27 -17.82
C LEU A 139 -0.04 10.38 -18.97
N ARG A 140 0.38 9.11 -18.92
CA ARG A 140 -0.16 8.02 -19.73
C ARG A 140 -0.88 7.04 -18.82
N THR A 141 -2.04 6.57 -19.25
CA THR A 141 -2.92 5.72 -18.43
C THR A 141 -3.18 4.39 -19.13
N HIS A 142 -3.15 3.31 -18.36
CA HIS A 142 -3.70 2.02 -18.77
C HIS A 142 -4.85 1.65 -17.82
N GLU A 143 -5.94 1.14 -18.39
CA GLU A 143 -7.13 0.67 -17.66
C GLU A 143 -6.79 -0.42 -16.64
N TYR A 144 -5.84 -1.28 -16.99
CA TYR A 144 -5.31 -2.38 -16.19
C TYR A 144 -3.82 -2.59 -16.49
N PHE A 145 -3.14 -3.30 -15.59
CA PHE A 145 -1.76 -3.69 -15.81
C PHE A 145 -1.66 -4.74 -16.91
N ASP A 146 -0.86 -4.45 -17.93
CA ASP A 146 -0.39 -5.38 -18.96
C ASP A 146 1.10 -5.14 -19.17
N ALA A 147 1.92 -6.19 -19.01
CA ALA A 147 3.38 -6.06 -19.01
C ALA A 147 3.90 -5.49 -20.34
N SER A 148 3.52 -6.12 -21.46
CA SER A 148 3.98 -5.73 -22.80
C SER A 148 3.60 -4.29 -23.13
N ARG A 149 2.37 -3.86 -22.80
CA ARG A 149 1.93 -2.48 -22.97
C ARG A 149 2.72 -1.52 -22.09
N CYS A 150 2.96 -1.85 -20.82
CA CYS A 150 3.74 -0.99 -19.92
C CYS A 150 5.16 -0.78 -20.44
N GLU A 151 5.82 -1.85 -20.89
CA GLU A 151 7.15 -1.75 -21.48
C GLU A 151 7.16 -0.91 -22.75
N GLN A 152 6.17 -1.10 -23.62
CA GLN A 152 6.05 -0.32 -24.85
C GLN A 152 5.86 1.16 -24.53
N THR A 153 4.98 1.50 -23.59
CA THR A 153 4.78 2.88 -23.14
C THR A 153 6.05 3.49 -22.54
N GLY A 154 6.87 2.70 -21.83
CA GLY A 154 8.20 3.10 -21.36
C GLY A 154 9.17 3.40 -22.52
N ARG A 155 9.26 2.50 -23.49
CA ARG A 155 10.06 2.70 -24.72
C ARG A 155 9.61 3.93 -25.52
N ASP A 156 8.32 4.25 -25.48
CA ASP A 156 7.72 5.41 -26.13
C ASP A 156 7.84 6.71 -25.31
N GLY A 157 8.65 6.71 -24.25
CA GLY A 157 9.05 7.91 -23.51
C GLY A 157 8.49 8.03 -22.09
N ALA A 158 7.64 7.11 -21.61
CA ALA A 158 7.25 7.13 -20.20
C ALA A 158 8.45 6.83 -19.29
N SER A 159 8.78 7.76 -18.41
CA SER A 159 10.01 7.68 -17.61
C SER A 159 9.75 7.25 -16.16
N LEU A 160 8.51 7.39 -15.65
CA LEU A 160 8.16 7.14 -14.24
C LEU A 160 6.98 6.19 -14.11
N VAL A 161 7.05 5.23 -13.18
CA VAL A 161 5.95 4.30 -12.90
C VAL A 161 5.88 3.94 -11.41
N SER A 162 4.67 3.70 -10.90
CA SER A 162 4.47 3.08 -9.58
C SER A 162 4.03 1.63 -9.76
N VAL A 163 4.64 0.71 -9.03
CA VAL A 163 4.34 -0.73 -9.09
C VAL A 163 4.30 -1.34 -7.70
N VAL A 164 3.67 -2.51 -7.61
CA VAL A 164 3.74 -3.38 -6.43
C VAL A 164 4.80 -4.47 -6.65
N PRO A 165 5.39 -5.07 -5.60
CA PRO A 165 6.39 -6.13 -5.74
C PRO A 165 6.01 -7.27 -6.69
N THR A 166 4.76 -7.72 -6.66
CA THR A 166 4.28 -8.81 -7.54
C THR A 166 4.24 -8.44 -9.02
N VAL A 167 4.26 -7.15 -9.34
CA VAL A 167 4.28 -6.64 -10.72
C VAL A 167 5.73 -6.42 -11.20
N LEU A 168 6.66 -6.16 -10.28
CA LEU A 168 8.05 -5.81 -10.59
C LEU A 168 8.76 -6.85 -11.46
N GLU A 169 8.51 -8.14 -11.24
CA GLU A 169 9.16 -9.24 -11.95
C GLU A 169 8.51 -9.57 -13.31
N ARG A 170 7.43 -8.88 -13.67
CA ARG A 170 6.58 -9.24 -14.83
C ARG A 170 6.93 -8.48 -16.10
N PHE A 171 7.81 -7.48 -16.04
CA PHE A 171 8.14 -6.63 -17.17
C PHE A 171 9.58 -6.08 -17.08
N ASP A 172 10.13 -5.68 -18.22
CA ASP A 172 11.43 -5.00 -18.28
C ASP A 172 11.34 -3.60 -17.63
N THR A 173 11.87 -3.51 -16.43
CA THR A 173 11.90 -2.27 -15.65
C THR A 173 12.94 -1.26 -16.14
N SER A 174 13.88 -1.66 -16.98
CA SER A 174 14.98 -0.79 -17.44
C SER A 174 14.53 0.31 -18.41
N VAL A 175 13.34 0.16 -19.00
CA VAL A 175 12.73 1.17 -19.87
C VAL A 175 12.28 2.43 -19.13
N PHE A 176 12.24 2.40 -17.79
CA PHE A 176 11.86 3.54 -16.94
C PHE A 176 13.07 4.16 -16.26
N ARG A 177 13.08 5.48 -16.12
CA ARG A 177 14.09 6.24 -15.36
C ARG A 177 14.02 5.92 -13.86
N LYS A 178 12.81 5.88 -13.31
CA LYS A 178 12.56 5.54 -11.89
C LYS A 178 11.26 4.77 -11.75
N LEU A 179 11.26 3.85 -10.79
CA LEU A 179 10.06 3.11 -10.39
C LEU A 179 9.89 3.12 -8.87
N LEU A 180 8.69 3.47 -8.43
CA LEU A 180 8.31 3.38 -7.02
C LEU A 180 7.73 1.99 -6.75
N VAL A 181 8.30 1.28 -5.78
CA VAL A 181 7.83 -0.05 -5.37
C VAL A 181 7.24 0.06 -3.97
N GLY A 182 5.98 -0.31 -3.80
CA GLY A 182 5.30 -0.17 -2.51
C GLY A 182 4.03 -1.02 -2.37
N GLY A 183 3.30 -0.79 -1.29
CA GLY A 183 2.00 -1.43 -1.02
C GLY A 183 2.07 -2.83 -0.40
N SER A 184 3.26 -3.41 -0.27
CA SER A 184 3.50 -4.66 0.46
C SER A 184 4.96 -4.79 0.89
N ALA A 185 5.34 -5.94 1.46
CA ALA A 185 6.71 -6.25 1.81
C ALA A 185 7.62 -6.12 0.58
N ILE A 186 8.67 -5.32 0.73
CA ILE A 186 9.61 -5.04 -0.34
C ILE A 186 10.58 -6.22 -0.51
N PRO A 187 10.81 -6.71 -1.74
CA PRO A 187 11.81 -7.75 -2.02
C PRO A 187 13.21 -7.36 -1.53
N SER A 188 14.02 -8.35 -1.19
CA SER A 188 15.41 -8.13 -0.75
C SER A 188 16.32 -7.57 -1.85
N SER A 189 15.97 -7.83 -3.11
CA SER A 189 16.67 -7.34 -4.29
C SER A 189 15.73 -6.48 -5.11
N LEU A 190 16.20 -5.30 -5.51
CA LEU A 190 15.46 -4.38 -6.37
C LEU A 190 16.35 -3.93 -7.53
N PRO A 191 15.76 -3.63 -8.70
CA PRO A 191 16.47 -2.98 -9.79
C PRO A 191 17.12 -1.65 -9.34
N PRO A 192 18.23 -1.22 -9.97
CA PRO A 192 18.96 -0.01 -9.55
C PRO A 192 18.16 1.29 -9.72
N ASN A 193 17.17 1.29 -10.61
CA ASN A 193 16.24 2.41 -10.82
C ASN A 193 15.00 2.36 -9.89
N ALA A 194 14.89 1.34 -9.04
CA ALA A 194 13.80 1.19 -8.08
C ALA A 194 14.00 2.02 -6.82
N VAL A 195 12.89 2.48 -6.26
CA VAL A 195 12.82 3.12 -4.94
C VAL A 195 11.80 2.36 -4.11
N ALA A 196 12.27 1.73 -3.04
CA ALA A 196 11.41 1.11 -2.06
C ALA A 196 10.64 2.20 -1.30
N THR A 197 9.32 2.06 -1.20
CA THR A 197 8.46 3.05 -0.54
C THR A 197 7.69 2.44 0.61
N TYR A 198 7.55 3.21 1.69
CA TYR A 198 6.61 2.93 2.77
C TYR A 198 5.62 4.08 2.90
N GLY A 199 4.36 3.72 3.07
CA GLY A 199 3.20 4.60 3.20
C GLY A 199 1.92 3.81 3.06
N MET A 200 0.80 4.50 3.16
CA MET A 200 -0.54 3.92 3.14
C MET A 200 -1.54 4.92 2.58
N THR A 201 -2.80 4.52 2.50
CA THR A 201 -3.88 5.40 2.06
C THR A 201 -3.94 6.66 2.93
N GLU A 202 -3.81 6.50 4.24
CA GLU A 202 -3.85 7.57 5.24
C GLU A 202 -2.71 8.58 5.13
N THR A 203 -1.66 8.28 4.36
CA THR A 203 -0.53 9.19 4.12
C THR A 203 -0.52 9.77 2.71
N GLY A 204 -1.58 9.54 1.92
CA GLY A 204 -1.75 10.08 0.57
C GLY A 204 -0.82 9.50 -0.51
N SER A 205 0.24 8.79 -0.13
CA SER A 205 1.05 7.83 -0.90
C SER A 205 2.26 7.41 -0.03
N GLY A 206 3.38 7.01 -0.64
CA GLY A 206 4.63 6.74 0.07
C GLY A 206 5.26 8.00 0.67
N ILE A 207 5.65 7.93 1.95
CA ILE A 207 6.25 9.03 2.72
C ILE A 207 7.67 8.71 3.21
N VAL A 208 8.15 7.49 2.98
CA VAL A 208 9.50 7.03 3.34
C VAL A 208 10.09 6.27 2.16
N TYR A 209 11.20 6.75 1.60
CA TYR A 209 11.85 6.21 0.40
C TYR A 209 13.23 5.63 0.77
N ASN A 210 13.45 4.36 0.44
CA ASN A 210 14.64 3.59 0.82
C ASN A 210 14.97 3.73 2.31
N GLY A 211 13.93 3.63 3.16
CA GLY A 211 14.01 3.78 4.60
C GLY A 211 14.17 5.23 5.10
N SER A 212 14.28 6.23 4.23
CA SER A 212 14.44 7.64 4.65
C SER A 212 13.12 8.37 4.56
N PRO A 213 12.69 9.12 5.61
CA PRO A 213 11.54 9.99 5.48
C PRO A 213 11.75 11.03 4.37
N LEU A 214 10.68 11.34 3.63
CA LEU A 214 10.69 12.46 2.68
C LEU A 214 10.77 13.80 3.42
N GLU A 215 11.10 14.87 2.70
CA GLU A 215 11.13 16.21 3.28
C GLU A 215 9.78 16.58 3.91
N GLY A 216 9.81 17.17 5.10
CA GLY A 216 8.60 17.50 5.87
C GLY A 216 7.98 16.33 6.64
N VAL A 217 8.48 15.10 6.46
CA VAL A 217 8.00 13.91 7.18
C VAL A 217 8.83 13.66 8.44
N LYS A 218 8.15 13.44 9.57
CA LYS A 218 8.77 12.99 10.82
C LYS A 218 8.23 11.63 11.22
N ILE A 219 9.12 10.84 11.83
CA ILE A 219 8.82 9.49 12.29
C ILE A 219 9.23 9.37 13.76
N GLU A 220 8.37 8.79 14.57
CA GLU A 220 8.65 8.41 15.95
C GLU A 220 8.25 6.95 16.16
N ILE A 221 9.01 6.23 16.98
CA ILE A 221 8.65 4.87 17.41
C ILE A 221 8.13 4.96 18.84
N ARG A 222 6.86 4.61 19.05
CA ARG A 222 6.23 4.64 20.38
C ARG A 222 5.75 3.24 20.71
N GLU A 223 6.33 2.62 21.73
CA GLU A 223 6.01 1.23 22.12
C GLU A 223 6.10 0.22 20.96
N GLY A 224 7.02 0.46 20.01
CA GLY A 224 7.21 -0.35 18.81
C GLY A 224 6.30 0.00 17.63
N GLU A 225 5.31 0.88 17.81
CA GLU A 225 4.47 1.42 16.74
C GLU A 225 5.15 2.57 16.00
N ILE A 226 5.01 2.58 14.68
CA ILE A 226 5.42 3.70 13.82
C ILE A 226 4.36 4.80 13.91
N TYR A 227 4.76 5.94 14.45
CA TYR A 227 4.00 7.19 14.40
C TYR A 227 4.59 8.09 13.31
N VAL A 228 3.72 8.73 12.54
CA VAL A 228 4.12 9.63 11.46
C VAL A 228 3.46 11.00 11.59
N GLN A 229 4.21 12.03 11.24
CA GLN A 229 3.73 13.38 10.97
C GLN A 229 4.11 13.72 9.53
N SER A 230 3.13 14.08 8.71
CA SER A 230 3.34 14.44 7.31
C SER A 230 2.30 15.49 6.88
N PRO A 231 2.66 16.44 6.01
CA PRO A 231 1.69 17.33 5.36
C PRO A 231 0.64 16.57 4.52
N SER A 232 0.95 15.34 4.10
CA SER A 232 0.06 14.49 3.30
C SER A 232 -0.89 13.61 4.11
N LEU A 233 -0.98 13.79 5.43
CA LEU A 233 -1.87 13.00 6.27
C LEU A 233 -3.34 13.24 5.88
N PHE A 234 -4.09 12.15 5.82
CA PHE A 234 -5.54 12.18 5.72
C PHE A 234 -6.17 12.99 6.85
N ARG A 235 -7.35 13.53 6.58
CA ARG A 235 -8.11 14.31 7.55
C ARG A 235 -8.82 13.42 8.56
N THR A 236 -9.53 12.40 8.04
CA THR A 236 -10.32 11.48 8.87
C THR A 236 -10.76 10.26 8.06
N TYR A 237 -11.35 9.28 8.74
CA TYR A 237 -12.22 8.32 8.08
C TYR A 237 -13.61 8.92 7.93
N LEU A 238 -14.25 8.68 6.80
CA LEU A 238 -15.56 9.23 6.46
C LEU A 238 -16.59 8.87 7.54
N GLY A 239 -17.28 9.88 8.07
CA GLY A 239 -18.25 9.72 9.16
C GLY A 239 -17.65 9.47 10.55
N GLN A 240 -16.33 9.57 10.72
CA GLN A 240 -15.65 9.42 12.00
C GLN A 240 -14.91 10.70 12.40
N SER A 241 -14.59 10.82 13.69
CA SER A 241 -13.73 11.90 14.20
C SER A 241 -12.27 11.73 13.72
N PRO A 242 -11.52 12.83 13.52
CA PRO A 242 -10.12 12.77 13.13
C PRO A 242 -9.30 11.85 14.04
N LYS A 243 -8.53 10.94 13.43
CA LYS A 243 -7.62 10.05 14.16
C LYS A 243 -6.25 10.65 14.43
N VAL A 244 -5.87 11.68 13.66
CA VAL A 244 -4.61 12.40 13.83
C VAL A 244 -4.69 13.21 15.13
N LYS A 245 -3.79 12.95 16.08
CA LYS A 245 -3.71 13.66 17.36
C LYS A 245 -2.41 14.43 17.43
N ASN A 246 -2.48 15.73 17.70
CA ASN A 246 -1.31 16.62 17.75
C ASN A 246 -0.42 16.48 16.50
N ASN A 247 -1.04 16.36 15.31
CA ASN A 247 -0.36 16.14 14.02
C ASN A 247 0.44 14.84 13.92
N TRP A 248 0.18 13.85 14.78
CA TRP A 248 0.75 12.51 14.71
C TRP A 248 -0.34 11.48 14.43
N PHE A 249 -0.02 10.53 13.55
CA PHE A 249 -0.85 9.38 13.23
C PHE A 249 -0.12 8.10 13.61
N GLY A 250 -0.72 7.30 14.50
CA GLY A 250 -0.30 5.93 14.78
C GLY A 250 -0.76 5.04 13.64
N THR A 251 0.19 4.44 12.93
CA THR A 251 -0.05 3.69 11.70
C THR A 251 -0.63 2.30 11.95
N GLY A 252 -0.52 1.78 13.18
CA GLY A 252 -0.72 0.36 13.49
C GLY A 252 0.34 -0.56 12.89
N ASP A 253 1.38 -0.02 12.25
CA ASP A 253 2.54 -0.77 11.78
C ASP A 253 3.63 -0.78 12.84
N ALA A 254 4.36 -1.89 12.92
CA ALA A 254 5.50 -2.04 13.78
C ALA A 254 6.80 -1.75 13.03
N GLY A 255 7.79 -1.20 13.74
CA GLY A 255 9.09 -0.94 13.17
C GLY A 255 10.07 -0.29 14.14
N TYR A 256 11.25 0.01 13.64
CA TYR A 256 12.30 0.72 14.36
C TYR A 256 13.11 1.62 13.44
N LEU A 257 13.82 2.59 14.02
CA LEU A 257 14.82 3.39 13.31
C LEU A 257 16.20 2.79 13.56
N THR A 258 16.99 2.63 12.50
CA THR A 258 18.41 2.25 12.63
C THR A 258 19.23 3.41 13.23
N GLU A 259 20.47 3.15 13.64
CA GLU A 259 21.41 4.20 14.08
C GLU A 259 21.60 5.29 13.02
N ALA A 260 21.49 4.95 11.74
CA ALA A 260 21.54 5.88 10.62
C ALA A 260 20.20 6.61 10.34
N GLY A 261 19.21 6.46 11.22
CA GLY A 261 17.89 7.08 11.10
C GLY A 261 17.00 6.49 10.01
N LYS A 262 17.29 5.27 9.52
CA LYS A 262 16.47 4.62 8.50
C LYS A 262 15.33 3.85 9.16
N LEU A 263 14.11 4.03 8.67
CA LEU A 263 12.96 3.23 9.07
C LEU A 263 13.07 1.80 8.53
N VAL A 264 12.91 0.83 9.44
CA VAL A 264 12.70 -0.57 9.13
C VAL A 264 11.31 -0.96 9.63
N VAL A 265 10.43 -1.37 8.71
CA VAL A 265 9.08 -1.84 9.01
C VAL A 265 9.13 -3.35 9.24
N THR A 266 8.55 -3.81 10.34
CA THR A 266 8.57 -5.23 10.75
C THR A 266 7.22 -5.93 10.62
N GLY A 267 6.14 -5.20 10.29
CA GLY A 267 4.81 -5.76 10.04
C GLY A 267 3.69 -4.93 10.67
N ARG A 268 2.55 -5.55 10.97
CA ARG A 268 1.45 -4.93 11.72
C ARG A 268 1.60 -5.20 13.21
N LEU A 269 1.22 -4.25 14.07
CA LEU A 269 1.16 -4.47 15.52
C LEU A 269 0.20 -5.61 15.88
N ASP A 270 -0.96 -5.64 15.22
CA ASP A 270 -1.99 -6.65 15.48
C ASP A 270 -1.60 -8.05 14.95
N ASP A 271 -0.57 -8.14 14.11
CA ASP A 271 -0.01 -9.41 13.63
C ASP A 271 1.06 -9.96 14.60
N ALA A 272 1.36 -9.27 15.71
CA ALA A 272 2.40 -9.70 16.65
C ALA A 272 2.03 -11.06 17.29
N ILE A 273 2.97 -12.00 17.21
CA ILE A 273 2.94 -13.26 17.95
C ILE A 273 3.44 -12.98 19.36
N VAL A 274 2.66 -13.34 20.37
CA VAL A 274 3.07 -13.23 21.77
C VAL A 274 3.56 -14.59 22.25
N THR A 275 4.88 -14.75 22.35
CA THR A 275 5.52 -16.01 22.74
C THR A 275 6.36 -15.83 23.99
N GLY A 276 6.02 -16.52 25.08
CA GLY A 276 6.74 -16.40 26.35
C GLY A 276 6.73 -15.00 26.97
N GLY A 277 5.71 -14.18 26.64
CA GLY A 277 5.63 -12.77 27.06
C GLY A 277 6.33 -11.79 26.12
N GLU A 278 7.05 -12.28 25.10
CA GLU A 278 7.74 -11.45 24.11
C GLU A 278 6.88 -11.22 22.87
N LYS A 279 6.92 -10.01 22.32
CA LYS A 279 6.27 -9.68 21.04
C LYS A 279 7.22 -9.97 19.88
N VAL A 280 6.75 -10.81 18.96
CA VAL A 280 7.49 -11.24 17.79
C VAL A 280 6.69 -10.90 16.55
N TRP A 281 7.28 -10.13 15.64
CA TRP A 281 6.61 -9.75 14.40
C TRP A 281 6.91 -10.74 13.27
N PRO A 282 5.89 -11.38 12.69
CA PRO A 282 6.04 -12.35 11.62
C PRO A 282 6.91 -11.88 10.45
N ALA A 283 6.70 -10.66 9.97
CA ALA A 283 7.31 -10.22 8.72
C ALA A 283 8.84 -10.10 8.81
N LEU A 284 9.38 -9.82 10.00
CA LEU A 284 10.82 -9.85 10.22
C LEU A 284 11.38 -11.27 10.04
N ILE A 285 10.69 -12.27 10.57
CA ILE A 285 11.09 -13.68 10.45
C ILE A 285 10.92 -14.17 9.01
N GLU A 286 9.79 -13.83 8.37
CA GLU A 286 9.51 -14.14 6.96
C GLU A 286 10.63 -13.61 6.05
N LYS A 287 11.10 -12.37 6.28
CA LYS A 287 12.22 -11.78 5.53
C LYS A 287 13.49 -12.64 5.62
N HIS A 288 13.85 -13.10 6.82
CA HIS A 288 15.04 -13.93 6.99
C HIS A 288 14.83 -15.35 6.44
N LEU A 289 13.65 -15.95 6.61
CA LEU A 289 13.30 -17.24 6.02
C LEU A 289 13.36 -17.20 4.48
N HIS A 290 12.86 -16.13 3.87
CA HIS A 290 12.97 -15.92 2.41
C HIS A 290 14.43 -15.88 1.95
N SER A 291 15.32 -15.27 2.74
CA SER A 291 16.74 -15.19 2.39
C SER A 291 17.47 -16.53 2.37
N LEU A 292 16.89 -17.59 2.96
CA LEU A 292 17.48 -18.94 2.95
C LEU A 292 17.36 -19.63 1.58
N GLY A 293 16.49 -19.15 0.68
CA GLY A 293 16.28 -19.75 -0.64
C GLY A 293 15.64 -21.15 -0.62
N LEU A 294 15.09 -21.57 0.52
CA LEU A 294 14.48 -22.90 0.71
C LEU A 294 12.98 -22.93 0.35
N PHE A 295 12.33 -21.76 0.35
CA PHE A 295 10.88 -21.64 0.28
C PHE A 295 10.47 -20.80 -0.93
N GLN A 296 9.42 -21.24 -1.61
CA GLN A 296 8.73 -20.47 -2.63
C GLN A 296 7.90 -19.36 -1.96
N GLU A 297 7.19 -19.71 -0.90
CA GLU A 297 6.40 -18.78 -0.10
C GLU A 297 6.53 -19.11 1.39
N VAL A 298 6.46 -18.06 2.22
CA VAL A 298 6.50 -18.18 3.67
C VAL A 298 5.44 -17.27 4.28
N ALA A 299 4.68 -17.79 5.22
CA ALA A 299 3.89 -17.02 6.18
C ALA A 299 4.29 -17.45 7.59
N VAL A 300 4.56 -16.50 8.48
CA VAL A 300 4.82 -16.80 9.89
C VAL A 300 3.57 -16.46 10.69
N ILE A 301 3.15 -17.39 11.54
CA ILE A 301 1.97 -17.23 12.40
C ILE A 301 2.25 -17.73 13.82
N GLY A 302 1.46 -17.23 14.76
CA GLY A 302 1.49 -17.69 16.15
C GLY A 302 0.50 -18.82 16.36
N ARG A 303 0.99 -20.06 16.56
CA ARG A 303 0.13 -21.19 16.92
C ARG A 303 -0.04 -21.25 18.45
N PRO A 304 -1.24 -21.53 18.98
CA PRO A 304 -1.46 -21.63 20.43
C PRO A 304 -0.51 -22.62 21.11
N SER A 305 -0.07 -22.28 22.32
CA SER A 305 0.83 -23.10 23.13
C SER A 305 0.53 -22.95 24.61
N ASN A 306 0.41 -24.07 25.32
CA ASN A 306 0.17 -24.07 26.77
C ASN A 306 1.36 -23.49 27.56
N GLU A 307 2.58 -23.61 27.03
CA GLU A 307 3.81 -23.17 27.69
C GLU A 307 4.14 -21.72 27.35
N TRP A 308 3.95 -21.33 26.09
CA TRP A 308 4.43 -20.04 25.56
C TRP A 308 3.31 -19.04 25.25
N GLY A 309 2.04 -19.41 25.45
CA GLY A 309 0.89 -18.68 24.92
C GLY A 309 0.75 -18.92 23.41
N GLN A 310 1.74 -18.50 22.63
CA GLN A 310 1.91 -18.90 21.24
C GLN A 310 3.33 -19.40 20.97
N ILE A 311 3.50 -20.32 20.03
CA ILE A 311 4.79 -20.61 19.39
C ILE A 311 4.84 -19.95 18.01
N VAL A 312 6.04 -19.52 17.61
CA VAL A 312 6.31 -19.05 16.26
C VAL A 312 6.34 -20.25 15.31
N THR A 313 5.44 -20.26 14.32
CA THR A 313 5.36 -21.31 13.30
C THR A 313 5.57 -20.72 11.91
N ALA A 314 6.45 -21.33 11.12
CA ALA A 314 6.62 -21.00 9.71
C ALA A 314 5.74 -21.93 8.86
N VAL A 315 4.74 -21.36 8.19
CA VAL A 315 3.88 -22.07 7.22
C VAL A 315 4.42 -21.78 5.82
N VAL A 316 4.85 -22.82 5.11
CA VAL A 316 5.72 -22.66 3.94
C VAL A 316 5.27 -23.48 2.74
N ILE A 317 5.55 -22.95 1.56
CA ILE A 317 5.57 -23.70 0.30
C ILE A 317 7.05 -23.91 -0.05
N LEU A 318 7.47 -25.16 -0.23
CA LEU A 318 8.87 -25.50 -0.49
C LEU A 318 9.24 -25.25 -1.95
N ASN A 319 10.47 -24.78 -2.20
CA ASN A 319 11.04 -24.77 -3.56
C ASN A 319 11.20 -26.20 -4.13
N ASN A 320 11.47 -27.17 -3.25
CA ASN A 320 11.51 -28.59 -3.59
C ASN A 320 10.56 -29.37 -2.66
N PRO A 321 9.40 -29.84 -3.15
CA PRO A 321 8.40 -30.53 -2.32
C PRO A 321 8.94 -31.78 -1.60
N ASN A 322 9.99 -32.42 -2.13
CA ASN A 322 10.55 -33.64 -1.57
C ASN A 322 11.64 -33.40 -0.50
N LYS A 323 11.95 -32.13 -0.19
CA LYS A 323 13.04 -31.79 0.73
C LYS A 323 12.57 -30.80 1.79
N VAL A 324 11.94 -31.33 2.83
CA VAL A 324 11.60 -30.56 4.03
C VAL A 324 12.87 -30.34 4.86
N PRO A 325 13.34 -29.10 5.06
CA PRO A 325 14.48 -28.82 5.93
C PRO A 325 14.13 -29.12 7.41
N PRO A 326 15.03 -29.74 8.19
CA PRO A 326 14.87 -29.84 9.64
C PRO A 326 14.75 -28.45 10.27
N ILE A 327 13.86 -28.29 11.24
CA ILE A 327 13.64 -26.98 11.89
C ILE A 327 14.89 -26.49 12.60
N GLU A 328 15.69 -27.40 13.16
CA GLU A 328 16.96 -27.13 13.83
C GLU A 328 17.95 -26.43 12.88
N ASN A 329 18.08 -26.92 11.64
CA ASN A 329 18.95 -26.31 10.64
C ASN A 329 18.50 -24.89 10.25
N ILE A 330 17.20 -24.63 10.29
CA ILE A 330 16.64 -23.30 10.04
C ILE A 330 16.91 -22.39 11.24
N ARG A 331 16.67 -22.89 12.45
CA ARG A 331 16.93 -22.15 13.69
C ARG A 331 18.41 -21.77 13.81
N GLU A 332 19.33 -22.67 13.47
CA GLU A 332 20.78 -22.38 13.46
C GLU A 332 21.15 -21.25 12.49
N GLN A 333 20.55 -21.21 11.31
CA GLN A 333 20.79 -20.14 10.33
C GLN A 333 20.17 -18.79 10.74
N LEU A 334 19.09 -18.84 11.52
CA LEU A 334 18.37 -17.65 11.98
C LEU A 334 18.89 -17.11 13.33
N ASP A 335 19.50 -17.93 14.18
CA ASP A 335 20.01 -17.56 15.52
C ASP A 335 20.95 -16.34 15.51
N PRO A 336 21.84 -16.15 14.50
CA PRO A 336 22.67 -14.95 14.43
C PRO A 336 21.90 -13.67 14.05
N LEU A 337 20.68 -13.79 13.51
CA LEU A 337 19.91 -12.70 12.91
C LEU A 337 18.70 -12.29 13.75
N LEU A 338 18.23 -13.20 14.61
CA LEU A 338 17.00 -13.04 15.37
C LEU A 338 17.23 -13.41 16.84
N PRO A 339 16.55 -12.73 17.78
CA PRO A 339 16.52 -13.19 19.16
C PRO A 339 15.98 -14.62 19.28
N ARG A 340 16.51 -15.40 20.23
CA ARG A 340 16.15 -16.82 20.40
C ARG A 340 14.66 -17.10 20.55
N TYR A 341 13.92 -16.18 21.19
CA TYR A 341 12.47 -16.30 21.38
C TYR A 341 11.68 -16.11 20.08
N ALA A 342 12.25 -15.43 19.08
CA ALA A 342 11.64 -15.21 17.77
C ALA A 342 11.92 -16.35 16.77
N LEU A 343 12.82 -17.28 17.10
CA LEU A 343 13.14 -18.41 16.23
C LEU A 343 11.94 -19.35 16.09
N PRO A 344 11.53 -19.72 14.86
CA PRO A 344 10.44 -20.67 14.65
C PRO A 344 10.66 -21.97 15.44
N LYS A 345 9.60 -22.45 16.08
CA LYS A 345 9.57 -23.72 16.82
C LYS A 345 8.90 -24.84 16.01
N ALA A 346 8.23 -24.49 14.92
CA ALA A 346 7.56 -25.45 14.03
C ALA A 346 7.58 -24.97 12.58
N ILE A 347 7.49 -25.94 11.65
CA ILE A 347 7.30 -25.72 10.22
C ILE A 347 6.08 -26.54 9.79
N GLU A 348 5.15 -25.89 9.10
CA GLU A 348 4.00 -26.52 8.47
C GLU A 348 4.14 -26.36 6.96
N VAL A 349 4.16 -27.47 6.22
CA VAL A 349 4.25 -27.44 4.75
C VAL A 349 2.84 -27.50 4.17
N VAL A 350 2.53 -26.58 3.25
CA VAL A 350 1.22 -26.48 2.59
C VAL A 350 1.37 -26.39 1.08
N ASP A 351 0.32 -26.76 0.34
CA ASP A 351 0.29 -26.65 -1.12
C ASP A 351 0.00 -25.22 -1.60
N SER A 352 -0.67 -24.40 -0.77
CA SER A 352 -0.98 -23.00 -1.08
C SER A 352 -1.25 -22.18 0.18
N LEU A 353 -1.04 -20.86 0.10
CA LEU A 353 -1.39 -19.90 1.15
C LEU A 353 -2.66 -19.12 0.79
N PRO A 354 -3.60 -18.90 1.73
CA PRO A 354 -4.84 -18.16 1.47
C PRO A 354 -4.54 -16.68 1.18
N ARG A 355 -5.21 -16.10 0.18
CA ARG A 355 -5.00 -14.70 -0.25
C ARG A 355 -6.32 -13.95 -0.45
N ASN A 356 -6.27 -12.63 -0.33
CA ASN A 356 -7.38 -11.75 -0.72
C ASN A 356 -7.33 -11.43 -2.23
N ILE A 357 -8.33 -10.66 -2.70
CA ILE A 357 -8.45 -10.25 -4.11
C ILE A 357 -7.25 -9.41 -4.59
N ALA A 358 -6.57 -8.71 -3.68
CA ALA A 358 -5.34 -7.96 -3.97
C ALA A 358 -4.07 -8.82 -3.93
N GLY A 359 -4.20 -10.14 -3.77
CA GLY A 359 -3.08 -11.09 -3.70
C GLY A 359 -2.33 -11.10 -2.38
N LYS A 360 -2.80 -10.40 -1.34
CA LYS A 360 -2.17 -10.38 0.01
C LYS A 360 -2.56 -11.64 0.79
N ILE A 361 -1.58 -12.26 1.46
CA ILE A 361 -1.79 -13.43 2.33
C ILE A 361 -2.75 -13.07 3.49
N LEU A 362 -3.73 -13.93 3.73
CA LEU A 362 -4.72 -13.83 4.81
C LEU A 362 -4.30 -14.72 5.99
N ARG A 363 -3.43 -14.21 6.87
CA ARG A 363 -2.87 -14.98 8.00
C ARG A 363 -3.94 -15.57 8.94
N ASN A 364 -5.07 -14.88 9.11
CA ASN A 364 -6.18 -15.36 9.97
C ASN A 364 -6.88 -16.60 9.42
N ASN A 365 -6.61 -16.96 8.16
CA ASN A 365 -7.18 -18.14 7.50
C ASN A 365 -6.18 -19.30 7.41
N ILE A 366 -5.02 -19.19 8.08
CA ILE A 366 -3.99 -20.22 8.21
C ILE A 366 -4.06 -20.76 9.64
#